data_AF-A0A958XPJ4-F1
#
_entry.id   AF-A0A958XPJ4-F1
#
_cell.length_a   1.000
_cell.length_b   1.000
_cell.length_c   1.000
_cell.angle_alpha   90.00
_cell.angle_beta   90.00
_cell.angle_gamma   90.00
#
_symmetry.space_group_name_H-M   'P 1'
#
loop_
_entity.id
_entity.type
_entity.pdbx_description
1 polymer ?
#
loop_
_entity_poly.entity_id
_entity_poly.type
_entity_poly.pdbx_seq_one_letter_code
_entity_poly.pdbx_strand_id
1 'polypeptide(L)'
;MPIRYIFCVFLLLSVLSAEAQVNCDTMLPSPANSQYVLPYPAGKTYKIIQGNCPAVGGHANTFALDFNTLTGDTIVACRAGLVIWANDQYADTDWTSGHENNVFIRHNDGTVIRYTHLTQNGALVTANTFVAQGQAIGLSGSSGNTGGVQHLHLQAFRDGTSYDKWNAIPLNFSNADGPLDDQNMPVNGQFYTALDSNLVSVHGHLDVPANLRVFPNPASGIVQIVLHLHTGSNVQLEIADQQGRLVEQLFSGRSGPGKHRFSWDATNAQAGLYFIRLEIDGRSASAKQVLVPK
;
A
#
# COMPACT_ATOMS: atom_id res chain seq x y z
N MET A 1 23.95 72.88 -13.61
CA MET A 1 23.70 71.62 -14.34
C MET A 1 25.06 71.07 -14.74
N PRO A 2 25.44 69.87 -14.24
CA PRO A 2 25.06 68.63 -14.92
C PRO A 2 24.54 67.54 -13.97
N ILE A 3 23.64 66.70 -14.49
CA ILE A 3 23.07 65.53 -13.79
C ILE A 3 23.93 64.33 -14.16
N ARG A 4 24.57 63.70 -13.16
CA ARG A 4 25.27 62.42 -13.32
C ARG A 4 24.28 61.29 -13.12
N TYR A 5 23.97 60.55 -14.19
CA TYR A 5 23.22 59.30 -14.10
C TYR A 5 24.14 58.19 -13.61
N ILE A 6 23.86 57.67 -12.41
CA ILE A 6 24.44 56.42 -11.90
C ILE A 6 23.67 55.28 -12.56
N PHE A 7 24.30 54.59 -13.51
CA PHE A 7 23.79 53.32 -14.02
C PHE A 7 24.05 52.23 -12.96
N CYS A 8 23.05 51.94 -12.14
CA CYS A 8 23.03 50.71 -11.34
C CYS A 8 22.68 49.55 -12.27
N VAL A 9 23.70 48.80 -12.68
CA VAL A 9 23.51 47.49 -13.32
C VAL A 9 23.04 46.53 -12.23
N PHE A 10 21.74 46.26 -12.18
CA PHE A 10 21.20 45.14 -11.40
C PHE A 10 21.60 43.86 -12.12
N LEU A 11 22.62 43.19 -11.60
CA LEU A 11 22.94 41.82 -11.98
C LEU A 11 21.83 40.92 -11.41
N LEU A 12 20.84 40.57 -12.25
CA LEU A 12 19.87 39.54 -11.92
C LEU A 12 20.63 38.20 -11.90
N LEU A 13 21.12 37.80 -10.73
CA LEU A 13 21.52 36.42 -10.47
C LEU A 13 20.23 35.59 -10.50
N SER A 14 19.91 35.03 -11.67
CA SER A 14 18.93 33.97 -11.78
C SER A 14 19.45 32.81 -10.93
N VAL A 15 18.85 32.60 -9.77
CA VAL A 15 19.00 31.35 -9.04
C VAL A 15 18.35 30.31 -9.95
N LEU A 16 19.18 29.55 -10.67
CA LEU A 16 18.76 28.28 -11.25
C LEU A 16 18.33 27.43 -10.06
N SER A 17 17.04 27.37 -9.78
CA SER A 17 16.50 26.32 -8.93
C SER A 17 16.82 25.02 -9.65
N ALA A 18 17.77 24.25 -9.13
CA ALA A 18 17.94 22.88 -9.56
C ALA A 18 16.57 22.21 -9.39
N GLU A 19 15.94 21.86 -10.52
CA GLU A 19 14.70 21.09 -10.49
C GLU A 19 15.00 19.84 -9.65
N ALA A 20 14.18 19.58 -8.63
CA ALA A 20 14.27 18.34 -7.89
C ALA A 20 14.04 17.22 -8.91
N GLN A 21 15.10 16.49 -9.25
CA GLN A 21 15.02 15.38 -10.18
C GLN A 21 14.60 14.14 -9.40
N VAL A 22 13.58 13.42 -9.88
CA VAL A 22 13.20 12.12 -9.32
C VAL A 22 14.42 11.19 -9.33
N ASN A 23 14.78 10.69 -8.15
CA ASN A 23 15.81 9.67 -8.03
C ASN A 23 15.19 8.28 -8.10
N CYS A 24 15.17 7.69 -9.29
CA CYS A 24 14.66 6.34 -9.52
C CYS A 24 15.49 5.23 -8.85
N ASP A 25 16.66 5.55 -8.30
CA ASP A 25 17.49 4.60 -7.54
C ASP A 25 17.13 4.55 -6.04
N THR A 26 16.06 5.24 -5.63
CA THR A 26 15.65 5.32 -4.22
C THR A 26 15.26 3.96 -3.66
N MET A 27 15.91 3.51 -2.59
CA MET A 27 15.52 2.32 -1.83
C MET A 27 14.46 2.68 -0.78
N LEU A 28 13.32 1.99 -0.80
CA LEU A 28 12.31 2.13 0.25
C LEU A 28 12.63 1.21 1.45
N PRO A 29 12.25 1.61 2.69
CA PRO A 29 12.25 0.68 3.82
C PRO A 29 11.30 -0.50 3.55
N SER A 30 11.44 -1.56 4.35
CA SER A 30 10.53 -2.72 4.26
C SER A 30 9.06 -2.29 4.23
N PRO A 31 8.22 -2.83 3.33
CA PRO A 31 6.81 -2.46 3.27
C PRO A 31 6.05 -2.76 4.55
N ALA A 32 6.52 -3.69 5.39
CA ALA A 32 5.94 -3.95 6.70
C ALA A 32 5.90 -2.69 7.60
N ASN A 33 6.83 -1.73 7.38
CA ASN A 33 6.88 -0.46 8.08
C ASN A 33 6.14 0.68 7.33
N SER A 34 5.53 0.38 6.19
CA SER A 34 4.80 1.38 5.42
C SER A 34 3.58 1.86 6.18
N GLN A 35 3.40 3.18 6.22
CA GLN A 35 2.22 3.83 6.76
C GLN A 35 1.05 3.82 5.77
N TYR A 36 1.25 3.26 4.57
CA TYR A 36 0.27 3.22 3.50
C TYR A 36 -0.26 1.81 3.30
N VAL A 37 -1.56 1.70 3.03
CA VAL A 37 -2.21 0.49 2.52
C VAL A 37 -2.55 0.67 1.05
N LEU A 38 -2.76 -0.44 0.34
CA LEU A 38 -3.22 -0.44 -1.05
C LEU A 38 -4.51 0.39 -1.19
N PRO A 39 -4.69 1.09 -2.33
CA PRO A 39 -5.75 2.08 -2.53
C PRO A 39 -7.13 1.48 -2.83
N TYR A 40 -7.38 0.21 -2.49
CA TYR A 40 -8.65 -0.47 -2.71
C TYR A 40 -9.02 -1.36 -1.50
N PRO A 41 -10.31 -1.71 -1.33
CA PRO A 41 -10.76 -2.49 -0.18
C PRO A 41 -10.00 -3.81 -0.01
N ALA A 42 -9.86 -4.22 1.25
CA ALA A 42 -9.30 -5.51 1.61
C ALA A 42 -10.01 -6.68 0.89
N GLY A 43 -9.25 -7.70 0.53
CA GLY A 43 -9.69 -8.86 -0.25
C GLY A 43 -9.72 -8.63 -1.76
N LYS A 44 -9.51 -7.39 -2.24
CA LYS A 44 -9.42 -7.11 -3.68
C LYS A 44 -8.00 -7.30 -4.20
N THR A 45 -7.92 -7.72 -5.46
CA THR A 45 -6.65 -7.95 -6.17
C THR A 45 -6.67 -7.24 -7.51
N TYR A 46 -5.62 -6.46 -7.79
CA TYR A 46 -5.45 -5.78 -9.08
C TYR A 46 -4.03 -5.93 -9.60
N LYS A 47 -3.91 -5.89 -10.93
CA LYS A 47 -2.61 -5.89 -11.62
C LYS A 47 -2.08 -4.46 -11.69
N ILE A 48 -0.79 -4.27 -11.45
CA ILE A 48 -0.09 -3.03 -11.83
C ILE A 48 0.21 -3.11 -13.32
N ILE A 49 -0.39 -2.24 -14.13
CA ILE A 49 -0.21 -2.19 -15.58
C ILE A 49 0.85 -1.18 -16.00
N GLN A 50 1.11 -0.19 -15.17
CA GLN A 50 2.25 0.71 -15.29
C GLN A 50 2.83 0.99 -13.91
N GLY A 51 4.12 0.70 -13.73
CA GLY A 51 4.82 0.82 -12.47
C GLY A 51 5.74 2.04 -12.36
N ASN A 52 6.57 2.03 -11.33
CA ASN A 52 7.51 3.09 -11.01
C ASN A 52 8.68 3.17 -11.99
N CYS A 53 9.06 4.40 -12.35
CA CYS A 53 10.30 4.73 -13.04
C CYS A 53 10.65 3.86 -14.27
N PRO A 54 9.71 3.52 -15.18
CA PRO A 54 10.10 2.92 -16.46
C PRO A 54 10.99 3.88 -17.26
N ALA A 55 11.82 3.34 -18.16
CA ALA A 55 12.65 4.15 -19.05
C ALA A 55 11.83 4.93 -20.10
N VAL A 56 10.62 4.47 -20.42
CA VAL A 56 9.73 5.02 -21.46
C VAL A 56 8.26 4.97 -21.03
N GLY A 57 7.40 5.73 -21.71
CA GLY A 57 5.95 5.77 -21.47
C GLY A 57 5.50 6.85 -20.49
N GLY A 58 4.22 6.81 -20.09
CA GLY A 58 3.59 7.83 -19.22
C GLY A 58 4.33 8.08 -17.89
N HIS A 59 4.89 7.03 -17.28
CA HIS A 59 5.63 7.10 -16.02
C HIS A 59 7.16 7.27 -16.21
N ALA A 60 7.61 7.65 -17.41
CA ALA A 60 9.04 7.76 -17.68
C ALA A 60 9.76 8.66 -16.66
N ASN A 61 10.71 8.08 -15.93
CA ASN A 61 11.51 8.75 -14.89
C ASN A 61 10.68 9.40 -13.76
N THR A 62 9.54 8.80 -13.39
CA THR A 62 8.72 9.24 -12.25
C THR A 62 8.18 8.06 -11.45
N PHE A 63 7.92 8.27 -10.17
CA PHE A 63 7.14 7.34 -9.35
C PHE A 63 5.65 7.53 -9.61
N ALA A 64 4.96 6.44 -9.93
CA ALA A 64 3.52 6.37 -10.17
C ALA A 64 3.12 4.91 -10.33
N LEU A 65 1.88 4.59 -9.94
CA LEU A 65 1.33 3.25 -10.05
C LEU A 65 -0.05 3.29 -10.68
N ASP A 66 -0.22 2.52 -11.76
CA ASP A 66 -1.51 2.31 -12.41
C ASP A 66 -2.03 0.92 -12.07
N PHE A 67 -3.11 0.87 -11.31
CA PHE A 67 -3.80 -0.36 -10.98
C PHE A 67 -4.94 -0.60 -11.97
N ASN A 68 -5.01 -1.80 -12.55
CA ASN A 68 -6.03 -2.22 -13.52
C ASN A 68 -7.40 -2.43 -12.88
N THR A 69 -7.95 -1.39 -12.27
CA THR A 69 -9.29 -1.31 -11.70
C THR A 69 -10.33 -1.07 -12.81
N LEU A 70 -11.57 -1.48 -12.55
CA LEU A 70 -12.70 -1.19 -13.42
C LEU A 70 -13.46 0.05 -12.95
N THR A 71 -14.20 0.67 -13.86
CA THR A 71 -15.05 1.82 -13.58
C THR A 71 -16.09 1.42 -12.56
N GLY A 72 -16.21 2.20 -11.48
CA GLY A 72 -17.07 1.88 -10.34
C GLY A 72 -16.40 1.06 -9.25
N ASP A 73 -15.17 0.57 -9.43
CA ASP A 73 -14.43 -0.06 -8.33
C ASP A 73 -14.15 0.95 -7.22
N THR A 74 -14.41 0.56 -5.97
CA THR A 74 -14.19 1.42 -4.81
C THR A 74 -12.70 1.67 -4.59
N ILE A 75 -12.35 2.93 -4.42
CA ILE A 75 -11.03 3.41 -4.03
C ILE A 75 -11.09 3.88 -2.58
N VAL A 76 -10.08 3.49 -1.80
CA VAL A 76 -9.96 3.85 -0.38
C VAL A 76 -8.70 4.67 -0.12
N ALA A 77 -8.72 5.48 0.94
CA ALA A 77 -7.56 6.24 1.37
C ALA A 77 -6.43 5.31 1.83
N CYS A 78 -5.26 5.42 1.20
CA CYS A 78 -4.05 4.67 1.56
C CYS A 78 -3.59 4.97 3.00
N ARG A 79 -3.88 6.15 3.52
CA ARG A 79 -3.52 6.58 4.88
C ARG A 79 -4.49 7.68 5.31
N ALA A 80 -4.72 7.78 6.62
CA ALA A 80 -5.54 8.84 7.18
C ALA A 80 -4.95 10.22 6.86
N GLY A 81 -5.81 11.21 6.64
CA GLY A 81 -5.37 12.56 6.27
C GLY A 81 -6.49 13.53 6.00
N LEU A 82 -6.12 14.75 5.60
CA LEU A 82 -7.01 15.83 5.19
C LEU A 82 -7.18 15.80 3.67
N VAL A 83 -8.41 15.73 3.18
CA VAL A 83 -8.73 15.94 1.76
C VAL A 83 -8.49 17.41 1.43
N ILE A 84 -7.48 17.69 0.61
CA ILE A 84 -7.12 19.08 0.22
C ILE A 84 -7.67 19.45 -1.16
N TRP A 85 -8.11 18.47 -1.94
CA TRP A 85 -8.72 18.67 -3.26
C TRP A 85 -9.61 17.48 -3.61
N ALA A 86 -10.73 17.75 -4.29
CA ALA A 86 -11.60 16.75 -4.89
C ALA A 86 -12.22 17.35 -6.16
N ASN A 87 -12.16 16.61 -7.27
CA ASN A 87 -12.76 16.94 -8.55
C ASN A 87 -13.37 15.68 -9.17
N ASP A 88 -14.61 15.74 -9.64
CA ASP A 88 -15.33 14.61 -10.22
C ASP A 88 -16.31 15.01 -11.34
N GLN A 89 -16.10 16.18 -11.96
CA GLN A 89 -17.04 16.75 -12.92
C GLN A 89 -16.92 16.19 -14.35
N TYR A 90 -15.79 15.57 -14.70
CA TYR A 90 -15.48 15.18 -16.08
C TYR A 90 -15.99 13.79 -16.42
N ALA A 91 -16.51 13.62 -17.64
CA ALA A 91 -17.03 12.33 -18.10
C ALA A 91 -15.90 11.36 -18.45
N ASP A 92 -16.09 10.07 -18.20
CA ASP A 92 -15.14 9.02 -18.60
C ASP A 92 -14.96 8.90 -20.13
N THR A 93 -15.82 9.56 -20.91
CA THR A 93 -15.89 9.51 -22.37
C THR A 93 -15.41 10.78 -23.07
N ASP A 94 -14.90 11.77 -22.33
CA ASP A 94 -14.39 13.02 -22.94
C ASP A 94 -12.94 12.95 -23.45
N TRP A 95 -12.13 12.04 -22.88
CA TRP A 95 -10.76 11.68 -23.29
C TRP A 95 -9.84 12.90 -23.43
N THR A 96 -10.10 13.94 -22.65
CA THR A 96 -9.44 15.24 -22.78
C THR A 96 -8.33 15.37 -21.74
N SER A 97 -7.11 15.69 -22.15
CA SER A 97 -6.00 15.91 -21.21
C SER A 97 -6.29 17.13 -20.33
N GLY A 98 -6.06 17.00 -19.01
CA GLY A 98 -6.41 18.02 -18.02
C GLY A 98 -7.82 17.89 -17.46
N HIS A 99 -8.64 16.98 -17.99
CA HIS A 99 -9.98 16.68 -17.49
C HIS A 99 -9.98 15.47 -16.54
N GLU A 100 -9.01 15.40 -15.64
CA GLU A 100 -8.94 14.30 -14.69
C GLU A 100 -9.79 14.58 -13.45
N ASN A 101 -10.64 13.63 -13.09
CA ASN A 101 -11.25 13.55 -11.78
C ASN A 101 -10.25 12.94 -10.80
N ASN A 102 -10.12 13.56 -9.63
CA ASN A 102 -9.11 13.18 -8.66
C ASN A 102 -9.45 13.61 -7.23
N VAL A 103 -8.84 12.92 -6.27
CA VAL A 103 -8.84 13.27 -4.84
C VAL A 103 -7.39 13.39 -4.39
N PHE A 104 -7.09 14.43 -3.61
CA PHE A 104 -5.77 14.60 -2.98
C PHE A 104 -5.93 14.59 -1.47
N ILE A 105 -5.13 13.76 -0.80
CA ILE A 105 -5.13 13.62 0.65
C ILE A 105 -3.74 14.00 1.16
N ARG A 106 -3.69 15.01 2.03
CA ARG A 106 -2.48 15.39 2.77
C ARG A 106 -2.43 14.66 4.11
N HIS A 107 -1.28 14.08 4.40
CA HIS A 107 -0.99 13.34 5.63
C HIS A 107 -0.23 14.19 6.64
N ASN A 108 -0.17 13.72 7.89
CA ASN A 108 0.42 14.46 9.01
C ASN A 108 1.95 14.63 8.93
N ASP A 109 2.64 13.79 8.16
CA ASP A 109 4.08 13.86 7.89
C ASP A 109 4.41 14.77 6.69
N GLY A 110 3.41 15.48 6.16
CA GLY A 110 3.57 16.36 5.01
C GLY A 110 3.69 15.63 3.68
N THR A 111 3.34 14.35 3.59
CA THR A 111 3.14 13.71 2.28
C THR A 111 1.73 13.98 1.75
N VAL A 112 1.58 13.95 0.43
CA VAL A 112 0.29 14.10 -0.25
C VAL A 112 0.12 12.95 -1.23
N ILE A 113 -0.98 12.22 -1.17
CA ILE A 113 -1.33 11.20 -2.17
C ILE A 113 -2.44 11.71 -3.08
N ARG A 114 -2.21 11.56 -4.38
CA ARG A 114 -3.16 11.82 -5.46
C ARG A 114 -3.74 10.51 -5.97
N TYR A 115 -5.07 10.45 -6.05
CA TYR A 115 -5.86 9.38 -6.65
C TYR A 115 -6.54 9.95 -7.90
N THR A 116 -6.18 9.48 -9.09
CA THR A 116 -6.59 10.07 -10.38
C THR A 116 -7.35 9.07 -11.25
N HIS A 117 -8.07 9.60 -12.25
CA HIS A 117 -8.95 8.87 -13.17
C HIS A 117 -10.20 8.31 -12.49
N LEU A 118 -10.75 9.07 -11.53
CA LEU A 118 -12.03 8.71 -10.91
C LEU A 118 -13.20 8.89 -11.89
N THR A 119 -14.29 8.15 -11.71
CA THR A 119 -15.48 8.31 -12.58
C THR A 119 -16.20 9.63 -12.29
N GLN A 120 -17.00 10.10 -13.25
CA GLN A 120 -17.84 11.30 -13.07
C GLN A 120 -18.80 11.12 -11.90
N ASN A 121 -18.94 12.14 -11.04
CA ASN A 121 -19.68 12.07 -9.78
C ASN A 121 -19.20 10.93 -8.85
N GLY A 122 -17.96 10.49 -9.03
CA GLY A 122 -17.38 9.34 -8.35
C GLY A 122 -16.64 9.69 -7.07
N ALA A 123 -16.41 10.97 -6.74
CA ALA A 123 -15.78 11.34 -5.47
C ALA A 123 -16.78 11.17 -4.32
N LEU A 124 -16.37 10.43 -3.28
CA LEU A 124 -17.21 10.16 -2.09
C LEU A 124 -16.87 11.07 -0.91
N VAL A 125 -15.95 12.00 -1.12
CA VAL A 125 -15.44 12.94 -0.11
C VAL A 125 -15.31 14.33 -0.73
N THR A 126 -15.32 15.34 0.13
CA THR A 126 -15.18 16.74 -0.26
C THR A 126 -13.91 17.36 0.34
N ALA A 127 -13.39 18.41 -0.29
CA ALA A 127 -12.26 19.15 0.24
C ALA A 127 -12.54 19.69 1.65
N ASN A 128 -11.48 19.79 2.45
CA ASN A 128 -11.50 20.18 3.87
C ASN A 128 -12.15 19.16 4.82
N THR A 129 -12.20 17.88 4.45
CA THR A 129 -12.66 16.79 5.32
C THR A 129 -11.52 15.86 5.70
N PHE A 130 -11.58 15.29 6.91
CA PHE A 130 -10.64 14.23 7.32
C PHE A 130 -11.17 12.87 6.94
N VAL A 131 -10.28 11.99 6.49
CA VAL A 131 -10.58 10.60 6.17
C VAL A 131 -9.69 9.66 6.96
N ALA A 132 -10.22 8.51 7.34
CA ALA A 132 -9.45 7.42 7.94
C ALA A 132 -8.75 6.58 6.87
N GLN A 133 -7.67 5.88 7.24
CA GLN A 133 -7.07 4.86 6.38
C GLN A 133 -8.10 3.77 6.07
N GLY A 134 -8.19 3.36 4.80
CA GLY A 134 -9.18 2.37 4.35
C GLY A 134 -10.60 2.91 4.17
N GLN A 135 -10.86 4.19 4.50
CA GLN A 135 -12.14 4.83 4.20
C GLN A 135 -12.33 4.96 2.69
N ALA A 136 -13.52 4.64 2.18
CA ALA A 136 -13.88 4.88 0.78
C ALA A 136 -13.83 6.39 0.46
N ILE A 137 -13.14 6.76 -0.61
CA ILE A 137 -12.94 8.15 -1.03
C ILE A 137 -13.41 8.44 -2.45
N GLY A 138 -13.56 7.40 -3.26
CA GLY A 138 -13.98 7.58 -4.64
C GLY A 138 -14.24 6.25 -5.34
N LEU A 139 -14.69 6.36 -6.58
CA LEU A 139 -14.88 5.25 -7.50
C LEU A 139 -13.93 5.43 -8.68
N SER A 140 -13.19 4.38 -9.03
CA SER A 140 -12.31 4.36 -10.20
C SER A 140 -13.12 4.62 -11.47
N GLY A 141 -12.48 5.18 -12.49
CA GLY A 141 -13.10 5.50 -13.77
C GLY A 141 -12.09 5.57 -14.91
N SER A 142 -12.36 6.46 -15.86
CA SER A 142 -11.51 6.70 -17.03
C SER A 142 -11.49 8.18 -17.46
N SER A 143 -11.83 9.11 -16.56
CA SER A 143 -11.79 10.55 -16.83
C SER A 143 -10.40 11.01 -17.27
N GLY A 144 -10.32 12.01 -18.13
CA GLY A 144 -9.04 12.51 -18.65
C GLY A 144 -8.49 11.60 -19.76
N ASN A 145 -7.18 11.65 -20.00
CA ASN A 145 -6.56 10.83 -21.05
C ASN A 145 -5.85 9.60 -20.47
N THR A 146 -6.54 8.46 -20.43
CA THR A 146 -6.03 7.17 -19.94
C THR A 146 -5.37 6.31 -21.01
N GLY A 147 -5.26 6.79 -22.26
CA GLY A 147 -4.83 5.96 -23.39
C GLY A 147 -5.81 4.84 -23.74
N GLY A 148 -7.07 4.97 -23.30
CA GLY A 148 -8.16 4.04 -23.56
C GLY A 148 -8.21 2.80 -22.69
N VAL A 149 -7.37 2.75 -21.64
CA VAL A 149 -7.41 1.70 -20.63
C VAL A 149 -7.81 2.33 -19.31
N GLN A 150 -8.98 1.98 -18.79
CA GLN A 150 -9.40 2.41 -17.46
C GLN A 150 -8.46 1.87 -16.37
N HIS A 151 -8.15 2.68 -15.38
CA HIS A 151 -7.28 2.32 -14.25
C HIS A 151 -7.39 3.39 -13.16
N LEU A 152 -6.88 3.07 -11.97
CA LEU A 152 -6.55 4.06 -10.95
C LEU A 152 -5.08 4.45 -11.12
N HIS A 153 -4.82 5.74 -11.32
CA HIS A 153 -3.48 6.31 -11.25
C HIS A 153 -3.19 6.84 -9.85
N LEU A 154 -2.11 6.37 -9.22
CA LEU A 154 -1.70 6.74 -7.86
C LEU A 154 -0.32 7.38 -7.84
N GLN A 155 -0.19 8.54 -7.20
CA GLN A 155 1.11 9.19 -6.97
C GLN A 155 1.20 9.83 -5.59
N ALA A 156 2.41 9.96 -5.08
CA ALA A 156 2.70 10.70 -3.84
C ALA A 156 3.68 11.83 -4.07
N PHE A 157 3.58 12.88 -3.24
CA PHE A 157 4.40 14.09 -3.27
C PHE A 157 4.74 14.55 -1.86
N ARG A 158 5.59 15.57 -1.74
CA ARG A 158 5.76 16.36 -0.52
C ARG A 158 4.85 17.59 -0.58
N ASP A 159 4.23 17.94 0.53
CA ASP A 159 3.44 19.16 0.64
C ASP A 159 4.33 20.38 0.35
N GLY A 160 3.76 21.36 -0.36
CA GLY A 160 4.47 22.56 -0.80
C GLY A 160 5.35 22.39 -2.05
N THR A 161 5.45 21.20 -2.65
CA THR A 161 6.03 21.04 -4.00
C THR A 161 4.96 21.12 -5.08
N SER A 162 5.37 21.29 -6.34
CA SER A 162 4.48 21.05 -7.47
C SER A 162 4.03 19.58 -7.47
N TYR A 163 2.76 19.32 -7.81
CA TYR A 163 2.21 17.94 -7.93
C TYR A 163 2.32 17.44 -9.38
N ASP A 164 3.54 17.55 -9.91
CA ASP A 164 3.92 17.08 -11.24
C ASP A 164 4.83 15.85 -11.14
N LYS A 165 5.10 15.22 -12.28
CA LYS A 165 5.92 14.01 -12.33
C LYS A 165 7.36 14.17 -11.82
N TRP A 166 7.89 15.39 -11.73
CA TRP A 166 9.28 15.62 -11.32
C TRP A 166 9.45 15.60 -9.80
N ASN A 167 8.36 15.78 -9.07
CA ASN A 167 8.37 15.86 -7.61
C ASN A 167 7.75 14.63 -6.93
N ALA A 168 7.46 13.58 -7.71
CA ALA A 168 6.86 12.36 -7.19
C ALA A 168 7.83 11.63 -6.25
N ILE A 169 7.29 11.02 -5.19
CA ILE A 169 8.03 10.18 -4.25
C ILE A 169 7.53 8.72 -4.29
N PRO A 170 8.39 7.73 -4.04
CA PRO A 170 8.02 6.34 -4.13
C PRO A 170 7.09 5.90 -2.98
N LEU A 171 6.26 4.90 -3.25
CA LEU A 171 5.36 4.27 -2.29
C LEU A 171 5.55 2.75 -2.27
N ASN A 172 5.43 2.18 -1.07
CA ASN A 172 5.12 0.76 -0.87
C ASN A 172 4.01 0.62 0.18
N PHE A 173 3.47 -0.58 0.35
CA PHE A 173 2.23 -0.78 1.12
C PHE A 173 2.38 -1.92 2.13
N SER A 174 1.92 -1.70 3.37
CA SER A 174 2.07 -2.66 4.46
C SER A 174 1.08 -3.83 4.41
N ASN A 175 -0.01 -3.68 3.67
CA ASN A 175 -1.02 -4.72 3.49
C ASN A 175 -1.00 -5.34 2.08
N ALA A 176 0.08 -5.18 1.30
CA ALA A 176 0.17 -5.78 -0.02
C ALA A 176 0.66 -7.23 0.01
N ASP A 177 -0.10 -8.16 -0.56
CA ASP A 177 0.39 -9.48 -0.99
C ASP A 177 0.70 -9.43 -2.48
N GLY A 178 1.98 -9.34 -2.81
CA GLY A 178 2.52 -9.28 -4.17
C GLY A 178 4.05 -9.20 -4.16
N PRO A 179 4.73 -9.45 -5.28
CA PRO A 179 6.20 -9.39 -5.35
C PRO A 179 6.70 -7.96 -5.21
N LEU A 180 7.96 -7.80 -4.81
CA LEU A 180 8.65 -6.52 -4.77
C LEU A 180 9.95 -6.65 -5.56
N ASP A 181 10.46 -5.53 -6.07
CA ASP A 181 11.81 -5.47 -6.60
C ASP A 181 12.86 -5.32 -5.48
N ASP A 182 14.12 -5.26 -5.87
CA ASP A 182 15.26 -5.08 -4.95
C ASP A 182 15.26 -3.71 -4.25
N GLN A 183 14.37 -2.78 -4.66
CA GLN A 183 14.16 -1.48 -4.06
C GLN A 183 12.95 -1.43 -3.10
N ASN A 184 12.36 -2.60 -2.80
CA ASN A 184 11.12 -2.75 -2.03
C ASN A 184 9.90 -2.03 -2.65
N MET A 185 9.87 -1.88 -3.98
CA MET A 185 8.75 -1.28 -4.69
C MET A 185 7.87 -2.32 -5.38
N PRO A 186 6.58 -2.02 -5.61
CA PRO A 186 5.72 -2.85 -6.43
C PRO A 186 6.24 -2.99 -7.87
N VAL A 187 6.32 -4.23 -8.34
CA VAL A 187 6.80 -4.65 -9.65
C VAL A 187 5.70 -4.50 -10.70
N ASN A 188 6.07 -3.85 -11.82
CA ASN A 188 5.18 -3.72 -12.96
C ASN A 188 4.74 -5.09 -13.52
N GLY A 189 3.48 -5.20 -13.92
CA GLY A 189 2.92 -6.40 -14.51
C GLY A 189 2.49 -7.48 -13.51
N GLN A 190 2.64 -7.24 -12.20
CA GLN A 190 2.30 -8.20 -11.15
C GLN A 190 0.97 -7.87 -10.46
N PHE A 191 0.38 -8.87 -9.81
CA PHE A 191 -0.86 -8.74 -9.06
C PHE A 191 -0.59 -8.45 -7.59
N TYR A 192 -1.41 -7.58 -7.01
CA TYR A 192 -1.34 -7.18 -5.61
C TYR A 192 -2.70 -7.34 -4.97
N THR A 193 -2.75 -8.07 -3.86
CA THR A 193 -3.97 -8.23 -3.05
C THR A 193 -3.88 -7.35 -1.82
N ALA A 194 -4.92 -6.55 -1.56
CA ALA A 194 -5.07 -5.82 -0.30
C ALA A 194 -5.46 -6.79 0.80
N LEU A 195 -4.54 -7.04 1.73
CA LEU A 195 -4.83 -7.80 2.93
C LEU A 195 -5.66 -6.94 3.89
N ASP A 196 -6.58 -7.57 4.60
CA ASP A 196 -7.40 -6.88 5.60
C ASP A 196 -6.50 -6.39 6.74
N SER A 197 -6.56 -5.10 7.06
CA SER A 197 -5.91 -4.55 8.24
C SER A 197 -6.58 -5.04 9.54
N ASN A 198 -7.83 -5.54 9.44
CA ASN A 198 -8.54 -6.27 10.50
C ASN A 198 -8.28 -7.78 10.48
N LEU A 199 -7.55 -8.31 9.49
CA LEU A 199 -6.72 -9.48 9.77
C LEU A 199 -5.59 -8.97 10.64
N VAL A 200 -5.86 -9.01 11.93
CA VAL A 200 -4.87 -8.92 12.98
C VAL A 200 -3.84 -10.03 12.72
N SER A 201 -2.82 -9.71 11.93
CA SER A 201 -1.47 -9.81 12.46
C SER A 201 -1.52 -9.08 13.78
N VAL A 202 -1.40 -9.81 14.89
CA VAL A 202 -1.37 -9.19 16.22
C VAL A 202 -0.14 -8.30 16.21
N HIS A 203 -0.33 -7.01 15.94
CA HIS A 203 0.69 -5.98 16.03
C HIS A 203 0.96 -5.74 17.53
N GLY A 204 1.61 -6.70 18.18
CA GLY A 204 2.91 -6.40 18.71
C GLY A 204 3.87 -6.63 17.55
N HIS A 205 4.71 -5.64 17.24
CA HIS A 205 5.86 -5.78 16.35
C HIS A 205 6.33 -7.25 16.25
N LEU A 206 6.20 -7.87 15.07
CA LEU A 206 6.89 -9.14 14.84
C LEU A 206 8.37 -8.81 14.86
N ASP A 207 8.98 -8.96 16.02
CA ASP A 207 10.42 -8.89 16.22
C ASP A 207 11.12 -10.09 15.53
N VAL A 208 10.42 -10.83 14.66
CA VAL A 208 10.88 -12.04 13.99
C VAL A 208 11.01 -11.80 12.49
N PRO A 209 12.11 -12.24 11.85
CA PRO A 209 12.35 -12.06 10.41
C PRO A 209 11.53 -13.07 9.57
N ALA A 210 10.20 -13.06 9.72
CA ALA A 210 9.31 -14.02 9.08
C ALA A 210 7.90 -13.48 8.83
N ASN A 211 7.23 -14.06 7.82
CA ASN A 211 5.82 -13.81 7.52
C ASN A 211 4.97 -15.03 7.88
N LEU A 212 3.92 -14.86 8.69
CA LEU A 212 3.00 -15.92 9.12
C LEU A 212 1.60 -15.70 8.52
N ARG A 213 1.06 -16.71 7.83
CA ARG A 213 -0.32 -16.72 7.30
C ARG A 213 -1.08 -17.91 7.88
N VAL A 214 -2.32 -17.70 8.30
CA VAL A 214 -3.18 -18.73 8.89
C VAL A 214 -4.53 -18.67 8.19
N PHE A 215 -4.99 -19.77 7.60
CA PHE A 215 -6.24 -19.80 6.84
C PHE A 215 -6.85 -21.21 6.77
N PRO A 216 -8.17 -21.34 6.60
CA PRO A 216 -9.14 -20.25 6.60
C PRO A 216 -9.36 -19.69 8.01
N ASN A 217 -9.80 -18.44 8.10
CA ASN A 217 -10.26 -17.85 9.36
C ASN A 217 -11.55 -17.06 9.07
N PRO A 218 -12.72 -17.45 9.62
CA PRO A 218 -12.95 -18.61 10.50
C PRO A 218 -12.75 -19.99 9.84
N ALA A 219 -12.57 -21.05 10.64
CA ALA A 219 -12.45 -22.45 10.18
C ALA A 219 -13.39 -23.42 10.90
N SER A 220 -13.79 -24.50 10.23
CA SER A 220 -14.59 -25.62 10.79
C SER A 220 -13.88 -26.99 10.69
N GLY A 221 -12.61 -26.99 10.31
CA GLY A 221 -11.81 -28.20 10.06
C GLY A 221 -10.32 -27.89 9.97
N ILE A 222 -9.66 -28.34 8.91
CA ILE A 222 -8.22 -28.18 8.74
C ILE A 222 -7.85 -26.70 8.56
N VAL A 223 -6.94 -26.21 9.41
CA VAL A 223 -6.31 -24.89 9.32
C VAL A 223 -4.91 -25.05 8.73
N GLN A 224 -4.62 -24.29 7.68
CA GLN A 224 -3.31 -24.20 7.02
C GLN A 224 -2.52 -23.03 7.61
N ILE A 225 -1.29 -23.30 8.00
CA ILE A 225 -0.36 -22.30 8.52
C ILE A 225 0.86 -22.26 7.59
N VAL A 226 1.13 -21.10 7.02
CA VAL A 226 2.22 -20.87 6.09
C VAL A 226 3.19 -19.87 6.72
N LEU A 227 4.42 -20.32 6.94
CA LEU A 227 5.51 -19.53 7.50
C LEU A 227 6.56 -19.30 6.42
N HIS A 228 6.93 -18.05 6.16
CA HIS A 228 8.07 -17.71 5.30
C HIS A 228 9.21 -17.19 6.17
N LEU A 229 10.29 -17.95 6.29
CA LEU A 229 11.50 -17.55 7.00
C LEU A 229 12.48 -16.86 6.06
N HIS A 230 12.98 -15.68 6.42
CA HIS A 230 13.99 -14.99 5.61
C HIS A 230 15.39 -15.60 5.80
N THR A 231 15.66 -16.15 6.98
CA THR A 231 16.94 -16.78 7.33
C THR A 231 16.70 -18.08 8.11
N GLY A 232 17.68 -18.98 8.11
CA GLY A 232 17.58 -20.23 8.86
C GLY A 232 17.62 -19.97 10.37
N SER A 233 16.55 -20.35 11.07
CA SER A 233 16.29 -19.95 12.46
C SER A 233 15.77 -21.14 13.29
N ASN A 234 15.85 -21.06 14.62
CA ASN A 234 15.13 -21.98 15.50
C ASN A 234 13.67 -21.53 15.60
N VAL A 235 12.74 -22.43 15.33
CA VAL A 235 11.31 -22.15 15.24
C VAL A 235 10.54 -23.04 16.19
N GLN A 236 9.61 -22.46 16.94
CA GLN A 236 8.57 -23.16 17.69
C GLN A 236 7.21 -22.65 17.22
N LEU A 237 6.32 -23.57 16.83
CA LEU A 237 4.98 -23.24 16.33
C LEU A 237 3.95 -24.04 17.11
N GLU A 238 3.04 -23.34 17.77
CA GLU A 238 2.08 -23.89 18.71
C GLU A 238 0.68 -23.32 18.48
N ILE A 239 -0.30 -24.07 18.96
CA ILE A 239 -1.70 -23.68 19.06
C ILE A 239 -2.05 -23.57 20.53
N ALA A 240 -2.61 -22.43 20.94
CA ALA A 240 -3.10 -22.21 22.28
C ALA A 240 -4.58 -21.80 22.28
N ASP A 241 -5.31 -22.14 23.33
CA ASP A 241 -6.68 -21.66 23.52
C ASP A 241 -6.74 -20.23 24.07
N GLN A 242 -7.94 -19.70 24.27
CA GLN A 242 -8.17 -18.35 24.80
C GLN A 242 -7.67 -18.14 26.24
N GLN A 243 -7.50 -19.21 27.03
CA GLN A 243 -6.85 -19.17 28.35
C GLN A 243 -5.33 -19.26 28.26
N GLY A 244 -4.80 -19.40 27.05
CA GLY A 244 -3.37 -19.53 26.76
C GLY A 244 -2.80 -20.92 27.02
N ARG A 245 -3.65 -21.92 27.23
CA ARG A 245 -3.24 -23.32 27.41
C ARG A 245 -2.81 -23.89 26.07
N LEU A 246 -1.70 -24.63 26.05
CA LEU A 246 -1.23 -25.33 24.87
C LEU A 246 -2.25 -26.40 24.44
N VAL A 247 -2.72 -26.28 23.20
CA VAL A 247 -3.59 -27.25 22.54
C VAL A 247 -2.76 -28.24 21.75
N GLU A 248 -1.81 -27.74 20.96
CA GLU A 248 -0.96 -28.58 20.10
C GLU A 248 0.35 -27.87 19.75
N GLN A 249 1.46 -28.60 19.69
CA GLN A 249 2.73 -28.11 19.15
C GLN A 249 2.94 -28.69 17.75
N LEU A 250 2.86 -27.84 16.73
CA LEU A 250 2.98 -28.25 15.33
C LEU A 250 4.44 -28.43 14.90
N PHE A 251 5.35 -27.66 15.48
CA PHE A 251 6.78 -27.72 15.16
C PHE A 251 7.64 -27.19 16.29
N SER A 252 8.81 -27.79 16.48
CA SER A 252 9.89 -27.24 17.30
C SER A 252 11.23 -27.74 16.78
N GLY A 253 12.11 -26.82 16.37
CA GLY A 253 13.44 -27.15 15.89
C GLY A 253 14.01 -26.11 14.93
N ARG A 254 15.17 -26.42 14.34
CA ARG A 254 15.79 -25.54 13.35
C ARG A 254 15.13 -25.72 11.99
N SER A 255 14.80 -24.60 11.34
CA SER A 255 14.27 -24.59 9.98
C SER A 255 15.09 -23.69 9.06
N GLY A 256 15.25 -24.09 7.81
CA GLY A 256 15.96 -23.32 6.79
C GLY A 256 15.14 -22.11 6.30
N PRO A 257 15.76 -21.18 5.56
CA PRO A 257 15.02 -20.10 4.90
C PRO A 257 14.01 -20.65 3.89
N GLY A 258 13.00 -19.85 3.56
CA GLY A 258 11.97 -20.18 2.59
C GLY A 258 10.60 -20.47 3.20
N LYS A 259 9.72 -21.05 2.38
CA LYS A 259 8.30 -21.27 2.70
C LYS A 259 8.07 -22.64 3.34
N HIS A 260 7.50 -22.65 4.53
CA HIS A 260 7.12 -23.81 5.31
C HIS A 260 5.61 -23.86 5.46
N ARG A 261 5.04 -25.08 5.40
CA ARG A 261 3.60 -25.29 5.50
C ARG A 261 3.32 -26.31 6.60
N PHE A 262 2.45 -25.91 7.51
CA PHE A 262 1.94 -26.74 8.59
C PHE A 262 0.42 -26.84 8.46
N SER A 263 -0.14 -27.91 8.99
CA SER A 263 -1.59 -28.12 9.04
C SER A 263 -1.97 -28.44 10.47
N TRP A 264 -3.03 -27.79 10.95
CA TRP A 264 -3.67 -28.11 12.21
C TRP A 264 -5.05 -28.69 11.91
N ASP A 265 -5.30 -29.94 12.32
CA ASP A 265 -6.62 -30.56 12.19
C ASP A 265 -7.51 -30.16 13.38
N ALA A 266 -8.23 -29.05 13.21
CA ALA A 266 -9.12 -28.54 14.24
C ALA A 266 -10.52 -29.19 14.22
N THR A 267 -10.70 -30.31 13.50
CA THR A 267 -12.01 -30.98 13.32
C THR A 267 -12.72 -31.31 14.63
N ASN A 268 -11.97 -31.67 15.67
CA ASN A 268 -12.50 -32.03 16.99
C ASN A 268 -12.30 -30.94 18.05
N ALA A 269 -11.78 -29.78 17.65
CA ALA A 269 -11.61 -28.65 18.57
C ALA A 269 -12.95 -27.96 18.84
N GLN A 270 -13.09 -27.37 20.03
CA GLN A 270 -14.28 -26.60 20.38
C GLN A 270 -14.36 -25.33 19.53
N ALA A 271 -15.56 -24.90 19.16
CA ALA A 271 -15.74 -23.59 18.55
C ALA A 271 -15.28 -22.49 19.53
N GLY A 272 -14.55 -21.50 19.05
CA GLY A 272 -13.97 -20.48 19.90
C GLY A 272 -12.75 -19.78 19.31
N LEU A 273 -12.11 -18.94 20.11
CA LEU A 273 -10.89 -18.23 19.76
C LEU A 273 -9.66 -19.04 20.17
N TYR A 274 -8.74 -19.20 19.22
CA TYR A 274 -7.43 -19.82 19.38
C TYR A 274 -6.32 -18.87 18.95
N PHE A 275 -5.11 -19.15 19.42
CA PHE A 275 -3.90 -18.41 19.09
C PHE A 275 -2.86 -19.34 18.49
N ILE A 276 -2.40 -19.01 17.28
CA ILE A 276 -1.22 -19.61 16.68
C ILE A 276 -0.01 -18.85 17.22
N ARG A 277 0.81 -19.48 18.05
CA ARG A 277 2.02 -18.89 18.64
C ARG A 277 3.23 -19.34 17.85
N LEU A 278 4.06 -18.39 17.46
CA LEU A 278 5.31 -18.61 16.74
C LEU A 278 6.44 -18.01 17.55
N GLU A 279 7.48 -18.78 17.85
CA GLU A 279 8.74 -18.28 18.38
C GLU A 279 9.84 -18.53 17.35
N ILE A 280 10.66 -17.51 17.10
CA ILE A 280 11.83 -17.57 16.24
C ILE A 280 13.02 -16.98 16.99
N ASP A 281 14.04 -17.80 17.25
CA ASP A 281 15.26 -17.42 17.96
C ASP A 281 15.00 -16.60 19.26
N GLY A 282 14.05 -17.07 20.08
CA GLY A 282 13.69 -16.46 21.37
C GLY A 282 12.76 -15.25 21.27
N ARG A 283 12.29 -14.90 20.07
CA ARG A 283 11.34 -13.80 19.84
C ARG A 283 9.99 -14.36 19.41
N SER A 284 8.90 -13.85 19.98
CA SER A 284 7.57 -14.45 19.81
C SER A 284 6.61 -13.58 19.01
N ALA A 285 5.65 -14.26 18.42
CA ALA A 285 4.65 -13.78 17.49
C ALA A 285 3.35 -14.55 17.69
N SER A 286 2.19 -13.94 17.41
CA SER A 286 0.93 -14.68 17.45
C SER A 286 -0.08 -14.24 16.40
N ALA A 287 -0.93 -15.18 15.97
CA ALA A 287 -2.07 -14.92 15.09
C ALA A 287 -3.34 -15.49 15.73
N LYS A 288 -4.47 -14.78 15.57
CA LYS A 288 -5.78 -15.25 16.04
C LYS A 288 -6.40 -16.20 15.01
N GLN A 289 -6.99 -17.28 15.47
CA GLN A 289 -7.77 -18.22 14.67
C GLN A 289 -9.14 -18.42 15.31
N VAL A 290 -10.21 -18.15 14.56
CA VAL A 290 -11.58 -18.41 14.99
C VAL A 290 -12.01 -19.78 14.46
N LEU A 291 -12.50 -20.64 15.35
CA LEU A 291 -13.18 -21.87 14.98
C LEU A 291 -14.68 -21.72 15.12
N VAL A 292 -15.41 -22.20 14.13
CA VAL A 292 -16.88 -22.26 14.11
C VAL A 292 -17.35 -23.72 14.11
N PRO A 293 -18.55 -24.02 14.63
CA PRO A 293 -19.13 -25.35 14.51
C PRO A 293 -19.21 -25.79 13.04
N LYS A 294 -19.16 -27.11 12.82
CA LYS A 294 -19.44 -27.69 11.51
C LYS A 294 -20.89 -27.50 11.09
#